data_AF-A0A0U1KKH9-F1
#
_entry.id   AF-A0A0U1KKH9-F1
#
_cell.length_a   1.000
_cell.length_b   1.000
_cell.length_c   1.000
_cell.angle_alpha   90.00
_cell.angle_beta   90.00
_cell.angle_gamma   90.00
#
_symmetry.space_group_name_H-M   'P 1'
#
loop_
_entity.id
_entity.type
_entity.pdbx_description
1 polymer ?
#
loop_
_entity_poly.entity_id
_entity_poly.type
_entity_poly.pdbx_seq_one_letter_code
_entity_poly.pdbx_strand_id
1 'polypeptide(L)'
;MYIDNLNNLELYSTLSLKLVEDRMLINADFRKDFVKENKLIQPFFYVTIYARGGKRIKLIDEGTAKIYNLSKSNFSQATYQQLIKFAMKYSKQFKHIVD
;
A
#
# COMPACT_ATOMS: atom_id res chain seq x y z
N MET A 1 -4.80 -4.91 14.07
CA MET A 1 -3.58 -4.80 13.25
C MET A 1 -3.15 -3.35 13.22
N TYR A 2 -1.99 -3.02 13.78
CA TYR A 2 -1.43 -1.67 13.77
C TYR A 2 -0.10 -1.69 13.03
N ILE A 3 0.04 -0.80 12.03
CA ILE A 3 1.17 -0.74 11.11
C ILE A 3 1.90 0.58 11.32
N ASP A 4 3.17 0.47 11.67
CA ASP A 4 4.01 1.63 11.96
C ASP A 4 5.46 1.37 11.57
N ASN A 5 6.20 2.45 11.31
CA ASN A 5 7.61 2.44 10.94
C ASN A 5 7.94 1.53 9.74
N LEU A 6 7.32 1.80 8.59
CA LEU A 6 7.63 1.12 7.34
C LEU A 6 8.95 1.63 6.75
N ASN A 7 9.89 0.71 6.55
CA ASN A 7 11.15 0.98 5.87
C ASN A 7 11.23 0.19 4.55
N ASN A 8 12.15 0.60 3.68
CA ASN A 8 12.47 -0.11 2.44
C ASN A 8 11.25 -0.38 1.56
N LEU A 9 10.45 0.67 1.31
CA LEU A 9 9.34 0.58 0.37
C LEU A 9 9.87 0.35 -1.04
N GLU A 10 9.41 -0.72 -1.68
CA GLU A 10 9.78 -1.10 -3.03
C GLU A 10 8.54 -1.33 -3.88
N LEU A 11 8.54 -0.80 -5.11
CA LEU A 11 7.46 -1.07 -6.04
C LEU A 11 7.65 -2.47 -6.62
N TYR A 12 6.70 -3.36 -6.34
CA TYR A 12 6.70 -4.71 -6.89
C TYR A 12 6.02 -4.75 -8.26
N SER A 13 4.82 -4.16 -8.37
CA SER A 13 4.09 -4.12 -9.64
C SER A 13 3.14 -2.93 -9.73
N THR A 14 2.70 -2.61 -10.94
CA THR A 14 1.71 -1.56 -11.20
C THR A 14 0.75 -2.00 -12.30
N LEU A 15 -0.53 -1.76 -12.07
CA LEU A 15 -1.61 -1.93 -13.03
C LEU A 15 -2.38 -0.62 -13.15
N SER A 16 -2.42 -0.08 -14.35
CA SER A 16 -3.10 1.19 -14.65
C SER A 16 -4.36 0.93 -15.45
N LEU A 17 -5.52 1.33 -14.90
CA LEU A 17 -6.77 1.41 -15.66
C LEU A 17 -6.95 2.86 -16.11
N LYS A 18 -6.88 3.07 -17.43
CA LYS A 18 -6.78 4.41 -18.04
C LYS A 18 -7.93 5.32 -17.56
N LEU A 19 -7.59 6.49 -17.02
CA LEU A 19 -8.50 7.52 -16.50
C LEU A 19 -9.40 7.09 -15.34
N VAL A 20 -9.19 5.90 -14.75
CA VAL A 20 -9.99 5.39 -13.64
C VAL A 20 -9.15 5.29 -12.38
N GLU A 21 -8.08 4.50 -12.41
CA GLU A 21 -7.27 4.20 -11.23
C GLU A 21 -5.89 3.65 -11.59
N ASP A 22 -4.95 3.83 -10.68
CA ASP A 22 -3.67 3.12 -10.65
C ASP A 22 -3.66 2.21 -9.42
N ARG A 23 -3.32 0.94 -9.63
CA ARG A 23 -3.18 -0.08 -8.59
C ARG A 23 -1.71 -0.47 -8.50
N MET A 24 -1.19 -0.58 -7.29
CA MET A 24 0.22 -0.90 -7.05
C MET A 24 0.35 -1.96 -5.97
N LEU A 25 1.29 -2.88 -6.20
CA LEU A 25 1.83 -3.73 -5.14
C LEU A 25 3.14 -3.11 -4.66
N ILE A 26 3.20 -2.85 -3.36
CA ILE A 26 4.34 -2.26 -2.70
C ILE A 26 4.83 -3.25 -1.64
N ASN A 27 6.09 -3.64 -1.76
CA ASN A 27 6.79 -4.39 -0.73
C ASN A 27 7.27 -3.43 0.35
N ALA A 28 7.37 -3.93 1.59
CA ALA A 28 7.86 -3.17 2.72
C ALA A 28 8.47 -4.11 3.76
N ASP A 29 9.43 -3.61 4.52
CA ASP A 29 9.92 -4.33 5.69
C ASP A 29 8.91 -4.20 6.83
N PHE A 30 8.10 -5.23 7.00
CA PHE A 30 7.19 -5.35 8.13
C PHE A 30 7.96 -5.76 9.38
N ARG A 31 7.57 -5.21 10.54
CA ARG A 31 8.10 -5.66 11.84
C ARG A 31 7.89 -7.16 12.01
N LYS A 32 8.93 -7.87 12.47
CA LYS A 32 8.89 -9.33 12.64
C LYS A 32 7.76 -9.80 13.55
N ASP A 33 7.50 -9.08 14.64
CA ASP A 33 6.41 -9.39 15.58
C ASP A 33 5.06 -9.39 14.87
N PHE A 34 4.82 -8.34 14.06
CA PHE A 34 3.61 -8.18 13.29
C PHE A 34 3.42 -9.30 12.26
N VAL A 35 4.48 -9.66 11.53
CA VAL A 35 4.46 -10.78 10.58
C VAL A 35 4.08 -12.08 11.28
N LYS A 36 4.69 -12.36 12.43
CA LYS A 36 4.47 -13.58 13.21
C LYS A 36 3.06 -13.64 13.80
N GLU A 37 2.60 -12.57 14.44
CA GLU A 37 1.26 -12.47 15.05
C GLU A 37 0.15 -12.68 14.03
N ASN A 38 0.32 -12.14 12.83
CA ASN A 38 -0.68 -12.19 11.76
C ASN A 38 -0.48 -13.38 10.80
N LYS A 39 0.54 -14.21 11.04
CA LYS A 39 0.91 -15.39 10.24
C LYS A 39 1.08 -15.04 8.75
N LEU A 40 1.75 -13.93 8.48
CA LEU A 40 2.01 -13.46 7.12
C LEU A 40 3.20 -14.21 6.53
N ILE A 41 3.11 -14.62 5.26
CA ILE A 41 4.18 -15.33 4.56
C ILE A 41 4.85 -14.42 3.53
N GLN A 42 4.04 -13.78 2.68
CA GLN A 42 4.49 -12.90 1.61
C GLN A 42 3.58 -11.66 1.52
N PRO A 43 3.67 -10.76 2.52
CA PRO A 43 2.80 -9.59 2.62
C PRO A 43 3.18 -8.46 1.65
N PHE A 44 2.18 -7.84 1.02
CA PHE A 44 2.32 -6.63 0.19
C PHE A 44 1.22 -5.61 0.51
N PHE A 45 1.57 -4.34 0.41
CA PHE A 45 0.57 -3.28 0.34
C PHE A 45 -0.03 -3.20 -1.05
N TYR A 46 -1.34 -3.40 -1.13
CA TYR A 46 -2.12 -3.14 -2.33
C TYR A 46 -2.73 -1.75 -2.25
N VAL A 47 -2.12 -0.81 -2.96
CA VAL A 47 -2.52 0.61 -2.96
C VAL A 47 -3.28 0.91 -4.24
N THR A 48 -4.42 1.60 -4.11
CA THR A 48 -5.23 2.07 -5.23
C THR A 48 -5.36 3.60 -5.15
N ILE A 49 -5.02 4.27 -6.23
CA ILE A 49 -5.18 5.71 -6.43
C ILE A 49 -6.25 5.91 -7.50
N TYR A 50 -7.35 6.56 -7.14
CA TYR A 50 -8.46 6.84 -8.06
C TYR A 50 -8.29 8.22 -8.69
N ALA A 51 -8.74 8.36 -9.94
CA ALA A 51 -8.71 9.64 -10.67
C ALA A 51 -9.48 10.76 -9.94
N ARG A 52 -10.52 10.42 -9.18
CA ARG A 52 -11.33 11.37 -8.38
C ARG A 52 -10.68 11.76 -7.05
N GLY A 53 -9.39 11.48 -6.85
CA GLY A 53 -8.65 11.81 -5.64
C GLY A 53 -8.79 10.80 -4.48
N GLY A 54 -9.60 9.77 -4.64
CA GLY A 54 -9.73 8.69 -3.66
C GLY A 54 -8.44 7.87 -3.55
N LYS A 55 -8.14 7.38 -2.35
CA LYS A 55 -6.97 6.53 -2.06
C LYS A 55 -7.39 5.37 -1.17
N ARG A 56 -6.98 4.15 -1.51
CA ARG A 56 -7.25 2.95 -0.72
C ARG A 56 -5.96 2.16 -0.52
N ILE A 57 -5.78 1.62 0.69
CA ILE A 57 -4.68 0.72 1.02
C ILE A 57 -5.30 -0.56 1.58
N LYS A 58 -4.86 -1.69 1.07
CA LYS A 58 -5.09 -3.01 1.66
C LYS A 58 -3.74 -3.66 1.93
N LEU A 59 -3.72 -4.62 2.83
CA LEU A 59 -2.62 -5.57 2.92
C LEU A 59 -3.10 -6.87 2.30
N ILE A 60 -2.32 -7.41 1.39
CA ILE A 60 -2.53 -8.74 0.84
C ILE A 60 -1.36 -9.61 1.27
N ASP A 61 -1.61 -10.88 1.51
CA ASP A 61 -0.58 -11.88 1.71
C ASP A 61 -0.73 -12.94 0.64
N GLU A 62 0.15 -12.90 -0.37
CA GLU A 62 0.08 -13.82 -1.51
C GLU A 62 0.39 -15.25 -1.08
N GLY A 63 1.26 -15.43 -0.08
CA GLY A 63 1.62 -16.75 0.44
C GLY A 63 0.47 -17.47 1.15
N THR A 64 -0.52 -16.73 1.65
CA THR A 64 -1.72 -17.31 2.29
C THR A 64 -3.03 -16.99 1.56
N ALA A 65 -2.97 -16.30 0.42
CA ALA A 65 -4.12 -15.76 -0.32
C ALA A 65 -5.09 -14.93 0.55
N LYS A 66 -4.60 -14.29 1.62
CA LYS A 66 -5.43 -13.47 2.52
C LYS A 66 -5.42 -12.01 2.14
N ILE A 67 -6.56 -11.35 2.32
CA ILE A 67 -6.71 -9.91 2.12
C ILE A 67 -7.20 -9.29 3.43
N TYR A 68 -6.44 -8.32 3.92
CA TYR A 68 -6.73 -7.55 5.11
C TYR A 68 -7.22 -6.17 4.68
N ASN A 69 -8.48 -5.87 5.01
CA ASN A 69 -9.03 -4.53 4.81
C ASN A 69 -8.54 -3.63 5.93
N LEU A 70 -7.64 -2.71 5.58
CA LEU A 70 -7.09 -1.74 6.52
C LEU A 70 -7.91 -0.45 6.47
N SER A 71 -8.26 0.07 7.64
CA SER A 71 -8.77 1.41 7.83
C SER A 71 -7.62 2.36 8.16
N LYS A 72 -7.89 3.68 8.14
CA LYS A 72 -6.90 4.69 8.55
C LYS A 72 -6.43 4.49 10.01
N SER A 73 -7.28 3.95 10.89
CA SER A 73 -6.92 3.69 12.29
C SER A 73 -5.97 2.51 12.47
N ASN A 74 -5.73 1.71 11.43
CA ASN A 74 -4.73 0.64 11.44
C ASN A 74 -3.30 1.16 11.20
N PHE A 75 -3.13 2.45 10.90
CA PHE A 75 -1.84 3.04 10.61
C PHE A 75 -1.56 4.21 11.54
N SER A 76 -0.29 4.48 11.81
CA SER A 76 0.10 5.84 12.16
C SER A 76 -0.17 6.77 10.97
N GLN A 77 -0.55 8.02 11.25
CA GLN A 77 -0.82 9.01 10.19
C GLN A 77 0.42 9.23 9.30
N ALA A 78 1.62 9.21 9.89
CA ALA A 78 2.88 9.31 9.17
C ALA A 78 3.06 8.14 8.19
N THR A 79 2.90 6.89 8.65
CA THR A 79 3.02 5.69 7.81
C THR A 79 2.01 5.68 6.67
N TYR A 80 0.76 6.05 6.95
CA TYR A 80 -0.27 6.13 5.91
C TYR A 80 0.11 7.14 4.81
N GLN A 81 0.55 8.34 5.20
CA GLN A 81 0.97 9.37 4.25
C GLN A 81 2.23 8.96 3.47
N GLN A 82 3.18 8.29 4.11
CA GLN A 82 4.38 7.77 3.46
C GLN A 82 4.04 6.77 2.35
N LEU A 83 3.16 5.79 2.61
CA LEU A 83 2.71 4.82 1.61
C LEU A 83 2.00 5.50 0.43
N ILE A 84 1.10 6.44 0.72
CA ILE A 84 0.40 7.19 -0.33
C ILE A 84 1.38 8.01 -1.15
N LYS A 85 2.30 8.73 -0.52
CA LYS A 85 3.31 9.54 -1.22
C LYS A 85 4.21 8.68 -2.10
N PHE A 86 4.64 7.52 -1.59
CA PHE A 86 5.38 6.54 -2.37
C PHE A 86 4.58 6.08 -3.58
N ALA A 87 3.35 5.61 -3.38
CA ALA A 87 2.49 5.17 -4.48
C ALA A 87 2.27 6.28 -5.54
N MET A 88 1.98 7.51 -5.13
CA MET A 88 1.79 8.63 -6.06
C MET A 88 3.03 8.91 -6.92
N LYS A 89 4.25 8.76 -6.38
CA LYS A 89 5.50 8.89 -7.16
C LYS A 89 5.56 7.92 -8.35
N TYR A 90 4.98 6.73 -8.20
CA TYR A 90 4.96 5.69 -9.23
C TYR A 90 3.67 5.68 -10.07
N SER A 91 2.67 6.50 -9.72
CA SER A 91 1.43 6.64 -10.49
C SER A 91 1.70 7.35 -11.81
N LYS A 92 1.71 6.60 -12.92
CA LYS A 92 1.93 7.19 -14.25
C LYS A 92 0.84 8.18 -14.62
N GLN A 93 -0.39 7.92 -14.20
CA GLN A 93 -1.55 8.71 -14.60
C GLN A 93 -1.78 9.93 -13.72
N PHE A 94 -1.34 9.92 -12.45
CA PHE A 94 -1.69 10.95 -11.48
C PHE A 94 -0.50 11.70 -10.90
N LYS A 95 0.69 11.58 -11.53
CA LYS A 95 1.89 12.37 -11.18
C LYS A 95 1.62 13.88 -11.14
N HIS A 96 0.80 14.38 -12.04
CA HIS A 96 0.49 15.81 -12.20
C HIS A 96 -0.52 16.35 -11.15
N ILE A 97 -1.08 15.51 -10.28
CA ILE A 97 -2.04 15.93 -9.24
C ILE A 97 -1.30 16.39 -7.96
N VAL A 98 0.01 16.16 -7.88
CA VAL A 98 0.81 16.36 -6.66
C VAL A 98 1.79 17.55 -6.78
N ASP A 99 1.92 18.14 -7.97
CA ASP A 99 2.67 19.41 -8.18
C ASP A 99 1.79 20.63 -7.89
#